data_AF-K6WMF3-F1
#
_entry.id   AF-K6WMF3-F1
#
_cell.length_a   1.000
_cell.length_b   1.000
_cell.length_c   1.000
_cell.angle_alpha   90.00
_cell.angle_beta   90.00
_cell.angle_gamma   90.00
#
_symmetry.space_group_name_H-M   'P 1'
#
loop_
_entity.id
_entity.type
_entity.pdbx_description
1 polymer ?
#
loop_
_entity_poly.entity_id
_entity_poly.type
_entity_poly.pdbx_seq_one_letter_code
_entity_poly.pdbx_strand_id
1 'polypeptide(L)'
;MVLTISSVRLAEAADVPLLQYIEAAGDAQFVPYLDTAAFGEPTSGRERVAEGVVLVIGTPALGFAHLIELDDGTAHLEQLAVHPRAQRRGLGRTLLRAVYGLVRDRDLDRLTLTTYADVPWSAPFYAAHGFRVVPEPRGALGRVVAHERQRGLERELPRVAMQRIVRDEPTPIPAVSVLPVRDGADGLEVFVQVRAATMDFVPGALVFPGGRIDAGDRVTGAALDLPGDLVDDHARAWRHTAYGVLGDARQAARTVLACAVREVAEETGAVIDPARLLPWDDWETPLGSPKRFDVRFLLLPVRSDAEAAEFTHATTEAHRSEWMPVRDVEAGAEDGSLYLVAPTRVLVEELATLGSVDAAAALRPPITRVRDDICPTPPLRGRLASNDPTGD
;
A
#
# COMPACT_ATOMS: atom_id res chain seq x y z
N MET A 1 15.92 15.32 0.48
CA MET A 1 15.58 14.06 -0.23
C MET A 1 15.35 13.01 0.86
N VAL A 2 14.11 12.92 1.35
CA VAL A 2 13.74 12.00 2.43
C VAL A 2 13.42 10.66 1.79
N LEU A 3 14.04 9.59 2.30
CA LEU A 3 13.89 8.23 1.84
C LEU A 3 12.49 7.73 2.21
N THR A 4 11.54 7.70 1.27
CA THR A 4 10.32 6.90 1.41
C THR A 4 10.70 5.44 1.19
N ILE A 5 11.05 4.74 2.27
CA ILE A 5 11.53 3.34 2.22
C ILE A 5 10.37 2.35 2.02
N SER A 6 9.13 2.76 2.22
CA SER A 6 8.11 1.81 2.68
C SER A 6 7.00 1.47 1.67
N SER A 7 6.87 2.21 0.57
CA SER A 7 5.85 1.92 -0.45
C SER A 7 6.38 1.08 -1.62
N VAL A 8 5.61 0.07 -2.02
CA VAL A 8 5.81 -0.67 -3.28
C VAL A 8 5.07 0.04 -4.40
N ARG A 9 5.76 0.31 -5.51
CA ARG A 9 5.23 0.99 -6.70
C ARG A 9 5.69 0.32 -7.99
N LEU A 10 5.09 0.68 -9.13
CA LEU A 10 5.64 0.31 -10.44
C LEU A 10 7.02 0.96 -10.62
N ALA A 11 7.93 0.24 -11.29
CA ALA A 11 9.24 0.78 -11.63
C ALA A 11 9.12 1.98 -12.57
N GLU A 12 9.85 3.04 -12.26
CA GLU A 12 9.98 4.21 -13.11
C GLU A 12 11.31 4.20 -13.86
N ALA A 13 11.47 5.08 -14.84
CA ALA A 13 12.68 5.16 -15.68
C ALA A 13 13.97 5.32 -14.85
N ALA A 14 13.90 5.96 -13.68
CA ALA A 14 15.02 6.15 -12.77
C ALA A 14 15.42 4.85 -12.02
N ASP A 15 14.51 3.89 -11.86
CA ASP A 15 14.79 2.63 -11.18
C ASP A 15 15.39 1.58 -12.12
N VAL A 16 15.10 1.66 -13.42
CA VAL A 16 15.52 0.70 -14.45
C VAL A 16 17.03 0.38 -14.38
N PRO A 17 17.95 1.36 -14.26
CA PRO A 17 19.38 1.07 -14.16
C PRO A 17 19.80 0.35 -12.88
N LEU A 18 18.97 0.38 -11.82
CA LEU A 18 19.30 -0.19 -10.51
C LEU A 18 18.95 -1.69 -10.42
N LEU A 19 18.01 -2.18 -11.23
CA LEU A 19 17.47 -3.54 -11.11
C LEU A 19 18.56 -4.62 -11.23
N GLN A 20 19.39 -4.52 -12.27
CA GLN A 20 20.48 -5.45 -12.52
C GLN A 20 21.50 -5.47 -11.36
N TYR A 21 21.79 -4.30 -10.78
CA TYR A 21 22.69 -4.17 -9.63
C TYR A 21 22.09 -4.78 -8.35
N ILE A 22 20.81 -4.54 -8.09
CA ILE A 22 20.10 -5.10 -6.93
C ILE A 22 20.12 -6.62 -6.98
N GLU A 23 19.88 -7.21 -8.15
CA GLU A 23 19.95 -8.65 -8.37
C GLU A 23 21.36 -9.18 -8.18
N ALA A 24 22.38 -8.59 -8.82
CA ALA A 24 23.77 -9.00 -8.66
C ALA A 24 24.23 -8.99 -7.18
N ALA A 25 23.85 -7.94 -6.44
CA ALA A 25 24.11 -7.85 -5.01
C ALA A 25 23.31 -8.90 -4.22
N GLY A 26 22.08 -9.17 -4.65
CA GLY A 26 21.21 -10.20 -4.12
C GLY A 26 21.66 -11.62 -4.45
N ASP A 27 22.46 -11.87 -5.47
CA ASP A 27 22.94 -13.22 -5.78
C ASP A 27 24.11 -13.65 -4.88
N ALA A 28 24.83 -12.68 -4.32
CA ALA A 28 25.99 -12.93 -3.44
C ALA A 28 25.65 -13.76 -2.19
N GLN A 29 24.39 -13.77 -1.75
CA GLN A 29 23.91 -14.60 -0.62
C GLN A 29 23.81 -16.09 -0.96
N PHE A 30 23.81 -16.48 -2.24
CA PHE A 30 23.84 -17.89 -2.65
C PHE A 30 25.25 -18.49 -2.67
N VAL A 31 26.31 -17.67 -2.66
CA VAL A 31 27.72 -18.11 -2.71
C VAL A 31 28.09 -19.13 -1.62
N PRO A 32 27.57 -19.05 -0.37
CA PRO A 32 27.84 -20.09 0.64
C PRO A 32 27.14 -21.43 0.38
N TYR A 33 26.22 -21.51 -0.58
CA TYR A 33 25.35 -22.67 -0.82
C TYR A 33 25.65 -23.37 -2.16
N LEU A 34 26.06 -22.62 -3.18
CA LEU A 34 26.31 -23.16 -4.52
C LEU A 34 27.30 -22.30 -5.31
N ASP A 35 27.89 -22.89 -6.36
CA ASP A 35 28.64 -22.16 -7.39
C ASP A 35 27.69 -21.34 -8.26
N THR A 36 27.72 -20.02 -8.08
CA THR A 36 26.83 -19.07 -8.75
C THR A 36 27.25 -18.76 -10.19
N ALA A 37 28.30 -19.39 -10.73
CA ALA A 37 28.72 -19.20 -12.12
C ALA A 37 27.61 -19.51 -13.15
N ALA A 38 26.69 -20.43 -12.81
CA ALA A 38 25.56 -20.78 -13.67
C ALA A 38 24.49 -19.67 -13.79
N PHE A 39 24.49 -18.66 -12.91
CA PHE A 39 23.51 -17.57 -12.97
C PHE A 39 23.77 -16.67 -14.19
N GLY A 40 25.04 -16.50 -14.56
CA GLY A 40 25.45 -15.57 -15.60
C GLY A 40 25.37 -14.12 -15.13
N GLU A 41 25.38 -13.19 -16.09
CA GLU A 41 25.10 -11.79 -15.80
C GLU A 41 23.59 -11.60 -15.57
N PRO A 42 23.17 -10.93 -14.47
CA PRO A 42 21.77 -10.63 -14.23
C PRO A 42 21.12 -9.88 -15.39
N THR A 43 19.84 -10.15 -15.65
CA THR A 43 19.07 -9.52 -16.74
C THR A 43 19.04 -8.00 -16.56
N SER A 44 19.25 -7.26 -17.64
CA SER A 44 19.23 -5.80 -17.58
C SER A 44 17.84 -5.29 -17.21
N GLY A 45 17.76 -4.17 -16.48
CA GLY A 45 16.45 -3.60 -16.14
C GLY A 45 15.61 -3.23 -17.37
N ARG A 46 16.26 -2.89 -18.50
CA ARG A 46 15.59 -2.58 -19.78
C ARG A 46 14.90 -3.80 -20.37
N GLU A 47 15.53 -4.97 -20.31
CA GLU A 47 14.92 -6.23 -20.74
C GLU A 47 13.74 -6.59 -19.83
N ARG A 48 13.91 -6.46 -18.51
CA ARG A 48 12.83 -6.74 -17.54
C ARG A 48 11.57 -5.92 -17.81
N VAL A 49 11.69 -4.60 -18.01
CA VAL A 49 10.51 -3.76 -18.31
C VAL A 49 9.92 -3.98 -19.71
N ALA A 50 10.66 -4.61 -20.62
CA ALA A 50 10.18 -4.94 -21.97
C ALA A 50 9.41 -6.27 -21.99
N GLU A 51 9.82 -7.25 -21.18
CA GLU A 51 9.22 -8.58 -21.14
C GLU A 51 8.10 -8.71 -20.12
N GLY A 52 8.11 -7.89 -19.07
CA GLY A 52 7.18 -8.00 -17.97
C GLY A 52 6.98 -6.71 -17.20
N VAL A 53 6.45 -6.88 -15.99
CA VAL A 53 6.07 -5.79 -15.10
C VAL A 53 6.96 -5.83 -13.89
N VAL A 54 7.57 -4.69 -13.57
CA VAL A 54 8.47 -4.56 -12.42
C VAL A 54 7.81 -3.73 -11.34
N LEU A 55 7.72 -4.29 -10.14
CA LEU A 55 7.44 -3.56 -8.90
C LEU A 55 8.75 -3.28 -8.18
N VAL A 56 8.90 -2.08 -7.63
CA VAL A 56 10.06 -1.67 -6.82
C VAL A 56 9.60 -1.22 -5.43
N ILE A 57 10.49 -1.36 -4.45
CA ILE A 57 10.30 -0.82 -3.10
C ILE A 57 11.43 0.15 -2.75
N GLY A 58 11.05 1.32 -2.26
CA GLY A 58 11.97 2.41 -1.92
C GLY A 58 12.27 3.40 -3.05
N THR A 59 12.79 4.56 -2.68
CA THR A 59 13.26 5.61 -3.61
C THR A 59 14.62 6.16 -3.14
N PRO A 60 15.74 5.83 -3.80
CA PRO A 60 15.88 4.92 -4.95
C PRO A 60 15.52 3.46 -4.60
N ALA A 61 15.21 2.65 -5.62
CA ALA A 61 14.83 1.24 -5.44
C ALA A 61 15.86 0.47 -4.58
N LEU A 62 15.36 -0.20 -3.54
CA LEU A 62 16.12 -1.09 -2.63
C LEU A 62 15.82 -2.57 -2.87
N GLY A 63 14.76 -2.87 -3.61
CA GLY A 63 14.35 -4.20 -3.99
C GLY A 63 13.34 -4.14 -5.13
N PHE A 64 13.16 -5.26 -5.83
CA PHE A 64 12.18 -5.37 -6.91
C PHE A 64 11.58 -6.76 -7.00
N ALA A 65 10.41 -6.84 -7.62
CA ALA A 65 9.79 -8.07 -8.09
C ALA A 65 9.46 -7.93 -9.58
N HIS A 66 9.86 -8.91 -10.37
CA HIS A 66 9.60 -8.96 -11.81
C HIS A 66 8.59 -10.06 -12.12
N LEU A 67 7.51 -9.67 -12.77
CA LEU A 67 6.38 -10.52 -13.11
C LEU A 67 6.25 -10.63 -14.62
N ILE A 68 6.24 -11.85 -15.15
CA ILE A 68 5.94 -12.13 -16.55
C ILE A 68 4.60 -12.85 -16.64
N GLU A 69 3.82 -12.54 -17.67
CA GLU A 69 2.59 -13.29 -17.97
C GLU A 69 2.92 -14.41 -18.95
N LEU A 70 2.57 -15.64 -18.58
CA LEU A 70 2.78 -16.80 -19.43
C LEU A 70 1.64 -16.93 -20.44
N ASP A 71 1.89 -17.65 -21.53
CA ASP A 71 0.95 -17.86 -22.64
C ASP A 71 -0.35 -18.60 -22.26
N ASP A 72 -0.43 -19.18 -21.06
CA ASP A 72 -1.62 -19.84 -20.51
C ASP A 72 -2.43 -18.96 -19.54
N GLY A 73 -2.12 -17.66 -19.46
CA GLY A 73 -2.80 -16.71 -18.55
C GLY A 73 -2.38 -16.88 -17.09
N THR A 74 -1.20 -17.45 -16.84
CA THR A 74 -0.61 -17.56 -15.50
C THR A 74 0.41 -16.46 -15.29
N ALA A 75 0.37 -15.78 -14.15
CA ALA A 75 1.47 -14.91 -13.75
C ALA A 75 2.64 -15.74 -13.22
N HIS A 76 3.85 -15.38 -13.62
CA HIS A 76 5.08 -15.99 -13.14
C HIS A 76 5.98 -14.94 -12.49
N LEU A 77 6.27 -15.11 -11.20
CA LEU A 77 7.26 -14.32 -10.49
C LEU A 77 8.64 -14.85 -10.89
N GLU A 78 9.21 -14.23 -11.92
CA GLU A 78 10.50 -14.63 -12.49
C GLU A 78 11.66 -14.21 -11.56
N GLN A 79 11.55 -13.07 -10.88
CA GLN A 79 12.57 -12.62 -9.95
C GLN A 79 11.99 -11.83 -8.78
N LEU A 80 12.55 -12.03 -7.59
CA LEU A 80 12.31 -11.21 -6.40
C LEU A 80 13.63 -11.02 -5.68
N ALA A 81 14.15 -9.79 -5.72
CA ALA A 81 15.44 -9.46 -5.15
C ALA A 81 15.34 -8.23 -4.23
N VAL A 82 16.03 -8.30 -3.09
CA VAL A 82 16.19 -7.16 -2.18
C VAL A 82 17.68 -6.98 -1.93
N HIS A 83 18.16 -5.75 -2.09
CA HIS A 83 19.55 -5.42 -1.89
C HIS A 83 20.00 -5.81 -0.46
N PRO A 84 21.17 -6.45 -0.26
CA PRO A 84 21.60 -6.97 1.04
C PRO A 84 21.55 -5.97 2.20
N ARG A 85 21.86 -4.69 1.92
CA ARG A 85 21.79 -3.59 2.92
C ARG A 85 20.38 -3.30 3.44
N ALA A 86 19.35 -3.77 2.74
CA ALA A 86 17.95 -3.54 3.07
C ALA A 86 17.20 -4.83 3.46
N GLN A 87 17.88 -5.98 3.44
CA GLN A 87 17.29 -7.26 3.84
C GLN A 87 16.96 -7.33 5.34
N ARG A 88 16.19 -8.36 5.73
CA ARG A 88 15.74 -8.60 7.10
C ARG A 88 14.87 -7.50 7.71
N ARG A 89 14.34 -6.62 6.86
CA ARG A 89 13.39 -5.56 7.22
C ARG A 89 11.95 -5.86 6.81
N GLY A 90 11.70 -6.99 6.13
CA GLY A 90 10.37 -7.36 5.63
C GLY A 90 10.09 -6.95 4.17
N LEU A 91 11.00 -6.24 3.50
CA LEU A 91 10.81 -5.72 2.13
C LEU A 91 10.44 -6.80 1.10
N GLY A 92 11.04 -8.00 1.20
CA GLY A 92 10.71 -9.10 0.29
C GLY A 92 9.28 -9.62 0.46
N ARG A 93 8.78 -9.67 1.70
CA ARG A 93 7.37 -10.00 2.00
C ARG A 93 6.43 -8.94 1.43
N THR A 94 6.78 -7.67 1.59
CA THR A 94 6.00 -6.54 1.09
C THR A 94 5.90 -6.56 -0.44
N LEU A 95 7.03 -6.76 -1.13
CA LEU A 95 7.06 -6.97 -2.59
C LEU A 95 6.19 -8.15 -3.01
N LEU A 96 6.32 -9.30 -2.35
CA LEU A 96 5.53 -10.50 -2.69
C LEU A 96 4.02 -10.28 -2.54
N ARG A 97 3.59 -9.58 -1.48
CA ARG A 97 2.17 -9.25 -1.29
C ARG A 97 1.66 -8.24 -2.30
N ALA A 98 2.47 -7.26 -2.69
CA ALA A 98 2.12 -6.33 -3.75
C ALA A 98 1.96 -7.04 -5.11
N VAL A 99 2.80 -8.05 -5.39
CA VAL A 99 2.67 -8.91 -6.58
C VAL A 99 1.30 -9.58 -6.62
N TYR A 100 0.79 -10.10 -5.50
CA TYR A 100 -0.54 -10.72 -5.50
C TYR A 100 -1.66 -9.75 -5.90
N GLY A 101 -1.61 -8.50 -5.43
CA GLY A 101 -2.59 -7.48 -5.86
C GLY A 101 -2.47 -7.19 -7.35
N LEU A 102 -1.24 -7.09 -7.86
CA LEU A 102 -0.98 -6.90 -9.29
C LEU A 102 -1.51 -8.06 -10.17
N VAL A 103 -1.41 -9.31 -9.68
CA VAL A 103 -1.97 -10.49 -10.36
C VAL A 103 -3.50 -10.39 -10.45
N ARG A 104 -4.16 -9.94 -9.37
CA ARG A 104 -5.63 -9.73 -9.36
C ARG A 104 -6.08 -8.60 -10.28
N ASP A 105 -5.35 -7.48 -10.30
CA ASP A 105 -5.70 -6.33 -11.14
C ASP A 105 -5.63 -6.67 -12.64
N ARG A 106 -4.89 -7.73 -13.00
CA ARG A 106 -4.83 -8.29 -14.36
C ARG A 106 -5.84 -9.39 -14.64
N ASP A 107 -6.77 -9.66 -13.71
CA ASP A 107 -7.74 -10.76 -13.80
C ASP A 107 -7.04 -12.14 -13.94
N LEU A 108 -5.84 -12.25 -13.37
CA LEU A 108 -5.08 -13.50 -13.32
C LEU A 108 -5.29 -14.18 -11.97
N ASP A 109 -5.24 -15.50 -12.00
CA ASP A 109 -5.75 -16.31 -10.90
C ASP A 109 -4.69 -17.14 -10.20
N ARG A 110 -3.54 -17.27 -10.85
CA ARG A 110 -2.45 -18.16 -10.44
C ARG A 110 -1.15 -17.40 -10.55
N LEU A 111 -0.36 -17.51 -9.49
CA LEU A 111 1.01 -17.05 -9.45
C LEU A 111 1.94 -18.25 -9.32
N THR A 112 2.93 -18.35 -10.18
CA THR A 112 3.95 -19.41 -10.16
C THR A 112 5.35 -18.83 -9.95
N LEU A 113 6.27 -19.65 -9.47
CA LEU A 113 7.70 -19.32 -9.37
C LEU A 113 8.53 -20.60 -9.38
N THR A 114 9.83 -20.45 -9.61
CA THR A 114 10.84 -21.48 -9.39
C THR A 114 11.85 -20.97 -8.37
N THR A 115 12.34 -21.84 -7.50
CA THR A 115 13.30 -21.43 -6.46
C THR A 115 14.10 -22.63 -5.95
N TYR A 116 15.12 -22.40 -5.12
CA TYR A 116 15.89 -23.47 -4.50
C TYR A 116 15.12 -24.11 -3.33
N ALA A 117 15.06 -25.44 -3.32
CA ALA A 117 14.28 -26.20 -2.34
C ALA A 117 14.83 -26.06 -0.92
N ASP A 118 16.15 -26.16 -0.78
CA ASP A 118 16.83 -26.33 0.51
C ASP A 118 17.53 -25.06 1.02
N VAL A 119 17.37 -23.92 0.32
CA VAL A 119 17.88 -22.63 0.79
C VAL A 119 16.86 -22.01 1.77
N PRO A 120 17.24 -21.69 3.03
CA PRO A 120 16.28 -21.34 4.07
C PRO A 120 15.35 -20.16 3.77
N TRP A 121 15.81 -19.19 2.98
CA TRP A 121 15.05 -18.01 2.57
C TRP A 121 14.44 -18.11 1.16
N SER A 122 14.49 -19.29 0.53
CA SER A 122 13.93 -19.57 -0.80
C SER A 122 12.58 -20.29 -0.68
N ALA A 123 12.48 -21.60 -0.99
CA ALA A 123 11.21 -22.33 -0.92
C ALA A 123 10.46 -22.19 0.43
N PRO A 124 11.12 -22.22 1.62
CA PRO A 124 10.44 -22.04 2.89
C PRO A 124 9.77 -20.66 3.03
N PHE A 125 10.39 -19.60 2.51
CA PHE A 125 9.80 -18.26 2.48
C PHE A 125 8.49 -18.28 1.69
N TYR A 126 8.49 -18.82 0.48
CA TYR A 126 7.27 -18.87 -0.34
C TYR A 126 6.20 -19.80 0.24
N ALA A 127 6.59 -20.93 0.83
CA ALA A 127 5.66 -21.83 1.53
C ALA A 127 4.93 -21.12 2.69
N ALA A 128 5.65 -20.32 3.48
CA ALA A 128 5.06 -19.50 4.54
C ALA A 128 4.07 -18.44 4.01
N HIS A 129 4.18 -18.06 2.74
CA HIS A 129 3.26 -17.16 2.05
C HIS A 129 2.23 -17.91 1.20
N GLY A 130 2.01 -19.19 1.48
CA GLY A 130 0.94 -20.04 0.94
C GLY A 130 1.18 -20.57 -0.47
N PHE A 131 2.41 -20.50 -0.99
CA PHE A 131 2.78 -21.28 -2.16
C PHE A 131 2.86 -22.77 -1.82
N ARG A 132 2.50 -23.61 -2.78
CA ARG A 132 2.61 -25.07 -2.71
C ARG A 132 3.49 -25.58 -3.84
N VAL A 133 4.29 -26.59 -3.56
CA VAL A 133 5.13 -27.26 -4.55
C VAL A 133 4.26 -27.88 -5.65
N VAL A 134 4.71 -27.78 -6.89
CA VAL A 134 4.14 -28.46 -8.07
C VAL A 134 5.09 -29.60 -8.45
N PRO A 135 4.78 -30.87 -8.09
CA PRO A 135 5.72 -31.98 -8.29
C PRO A 135 6.07 -32.24 -9.76
N GLU A 136 5.09 -32.07 -10.65
CA GLU A 136 5.24 -32.31 -12.09
C GLU A 136 4.74 -31.08 -12.87
N PRO A 137 5.58 -30.02 -12.99
CA PRO A 137 5.20 -28.83 -13.75
C PRO A 137 5.04 -29.17 -15.23
N ARG A 138 3.86 -28.86 -15.79
CA ARG A 138 3.50 -29.04 -17.20
C ARG A 138 3.12 -27.69 -17.81
N GLY A 139 2.83 -27.67 -19.11
CA GLY A 139 2.40 -26.46 -19.80
C GLY A 139 3.44 -25.35 -19.74
N ALA A 140 3.00 -24.11 -19.49
CA ALA A 140 3.90 -22.96 -19.50
C ALA A 140 4.96 -23.03 -18.38
N LEU A 141 4.54 -23.37 -17.15
CA LEU A 141 5.47 -23.58 -16.03
C LEU A 141 6.47 -24.72 -16.33
N GLY A 142 6.04 -25.78 -17.01
CA GLY A 142 6.92 -26.86 -17.44
C GLY A 142 8.01 -26.39 -18.41
N ARG A 143 7.69 -25.45 -19.31
CA ARG A 143 8.68 -24.84 -20.23
C ARG A 143 9.65 -23.92 -19.52
N VAL A 144 9.19 -23.14 -18.52
CA VAL A 144 10.07 -22.35 -17.65
C VAL A 144 11.08 -23.26 -16.96
N VAL A 145 10.61 -24.33 -16.32
CA VAL A 145 11.49 -25.31 -15.66
C VAL A 145 12.46 -25.93 -16.66
N ALA A 146 12.00 -26.36 -17.83
CA ALA A 146 12.88 -26.93 -18.85
C ALA A 146 13.97 -25.95 -19.32
N HIS A 147 13.64 -24.67 -19.46
CA HIS A 147 14.60 -23.62 -19.83
C HIS A 147 15.65 -23.39 -18.73
N GLU A 148 15.24 -23.35 -17.46
CA GLU A 148 16.18 -23.23 -16.33
C GLU A 148 17.13 -24.43 -16.21
N ARG A 149 16.63 -25.64 -16.51
CA ARG A 149 17.46 -26.85 -16.58
C ARG A 149 18.52 -26.76 -17.65
N GLN A 150 18.18 -26.26 -18.83
CA GLN A 150 19.14 -26.05 -19.92
C GLN A 150 20.23 -25.03 -19.54
N ARG A 151 19.90 -24.05 -18.70
CA ARG A 151 20.88 -23.09 -18.12
C ARG A 151 21.73 -23.68 -16.99
N GLY A 152 21.42 -24.89 -16.52
CA GLY A 152 22.17 -25.58 -15.47
C GLY A 152 21.89 -25.08 -14.04
N LEU A 153 20.77 -24.38 -13.82
CA LEU A 153 20.46 -23.80 -12.49
C LEU A 153 20.19 -24.85 -11.40
N GLU A 154 19.87 -26.10 -11.78
CA GLU A 154 19.66 -27.22 -10.86
C GLU A 154 20.89 -28.13 -10.66
N ARG A 155 22.07 -27.74 -11.20
CA ARG A 155 23.27 -28.60 -11.18
C ARG A 155 23.80 -28.87 -9.77
N GLU A 156 23.86 -27.83 -8.94
CA GLU A 156 24.43 -27.89 -7.59
C GLU A 156 23.37 -28.16 -6.51
N LEU A 157 22.19 -27.55 -6.66
CA LEU A 157 21.10 -27.65 -5.69
C LEU A 157 19.75 -27.90 -6.38
N PRO A 158 18.85 -28.68 -5.76
CA PRO A 158 17.54 -28.94 -6.32
C PRO A 158 16.70 -27.66 -6.39
N ARG A 159 16.10 -27.43 -7.56
CA ARG A 159 15.08 -26.40 -7.76
C ARG A 159 13.69 -27.00 -7.72
N VAL A 160 12.75 -26.24 -7.19
CA VAL A 160 11.34 -26.61 -7.12
C VAL A 160 10.48 -25.54 -7.78
N ALA A 161 9.48 -25.99 -8.53
CA ALA A 161 8.41 -25.13 -9.01
C ALA A 161 7.33 -25.04 -7.93
N MET A 162 6.82 -23.84 -7.69
CA MET A 162 5.77 -23.59 -6.71
C MET A 162 4.67 -22.74 -7.32
N GLN A 163 3.45 -22.89 -6.80
CA GLN A 163 2.30 -22.11 -7.22
C GLN A 163 1.45 -21.65 -6.04
N ARG A 164 0.77 -20.52 -6.21
CA ARG A 164 -0.29 -20.03 -5.33
C ARG A 164 -1.50 -19.68 -6.19
N ILE A 165 -2.68 -20.08 -5.73
CA ILE A 165 -3.94 -19.56 -6.26
C ILE A 165 -4.19 -18.22 -5.58
N VAL A 166 -4.43 -17.19 -6.38
CA VAL A 166 -4.66 -15.81 -5.92
C VAL A 166 -6.17 -15.45 -5.92
N ARG A 167 -7.02 -16.34 -6.47
CA ARG A 167 -8.48 -16.31 -6.28
C ARG A 167 -8.86 -16.52 -4.81
N ASP A 168 -10.03 -15.98 -4.42
CA ASP A 168 -10.70 -16.10 -3.11
C ASP A 168 -10.33 -15.09 -2.02
N GLU A 169 -9.50 -14.07 -2.28
CA GLU A 169 -9.33 -12.97 -1.30
C GLU A 169 -10.50 -11.96 -1.45
N PRO A 170 -11.04 -11.42 -0.34
CA PRO A 170 -12.12 -10.44 -0.39
C PRO A 170 -11.77 -9.26 -1.30
N THR A 171 -12.70 -8.88 -2.18
CA THR A 171 -12.57 -7.65 -2.97
C THR A 171 -12.49 -6.47 -2.00
N PRO A 172 -11.48 -5.59 -2.14
CA PRO A 172 -11.36 -4.45 -1.26
C PRO A 172 -12.55 -3.51 -1.46
N ILE A 173 -13.12 -3.06 -0.35
CA ILE A 173 -14.26 -2.14 -0.33
C ILE A 173 -13.73 -0.74 -0.64
N PRO A 174 -14.26 -0.06 -1.67
CA PRO A 174 -13.84 1.29 -1.98
C PRO A 174 -14.20 2.27 -0.86
N ALA A 175 -13.26 3.14 -0.50
CA ALA A 175 -13.42 4.10 0.59
C ALA A 175 -12.65 5.40 0.36
N VAL A 176 -13.00 6.42 1.13
CA VAL A 176 -12.30 7.71 1.20
C VAL A 176 -11.92 8.00 2.65
N SER A 177 -10.78 8.64 2.85
CA SER A 177 -10.41 9.25 4.13
C SER A 177 -9.83 10.64 3.87
N VAL A 178 -10.30 11.63 4.61
CA VAL A 178 -9.90 13.03 4.45
C VAL A 178 -8.97 13.40 5.59
N LEU A 179 -7.88 14.11 5.31
CA LEU A 179 -6.93 14.66 6.27
C LEU A 179 -7.15 16.17 6.39
N PRO A 180 -8.03 16.66 7.28
CA PRO A 180 -8.09 18.08 7.61
C PRO A 180 -6.81 18.47 8.34
N VAL A 181 -6.08 19.43 7.77
CA VAL A 181 -4.81 19.92 8.32
C VAL A 181 -4.85 21.43 8.49
N ARG A 182 -4.32 21.93 9.61
CA ARG A 182 -4.17 23.37 9.87
C ARG A 182 -2.78 23.67 10.43
N ASP A 183 -2.32 24.91 10.25
CA ASP A 183 -1.13 25.39 10.93
C ASP A 183 -1.49 25.66 12.40
N GLY A 184 -0.78 25.00 13.32
CA GLY A 184 -0.86 25.23 14.76
C GLY A 184 0.31 26.08 15.25
N ALA A 185 0.38 26.30 16.57
CA ALA A 185 1.41 27.14 17.19
C ALA A 185 2.83 26.59 16.98
N ASP A 186 2.98 25.27 16.90
CA ASP A 186 4.26 24.58 16.83
C ASP A 186 4.27 23.50 15.73
N GLY A 187 3.83 23.86 14.54
CA GLY A 187 3.74 22.96 13.38
C GLY A 187 2.30 22.57 13.07
N LEU A 188 2.13 21.51 12.26
CA LEU A 188 0.82 21.08 11.80
C LEU A 188 -0.01 20.45 12.92
N GLU A 189 -1.32 20.72 12.87
CA GLU A 189 -2.35 19.96 13.56
C GLU A 189 -3.21 19.24 12.52
N VAL A 190 -3.68 18.05 12.87
CA VAL A 190 -4.53 17.21 12.03
C VAL A 190 -5.78 16.81 12.80
N PHE A 191 -6.93 16.84 12.14
CA PHE A 191 -8.17 16.38 12.74
C PHE A 191 -8.26 14.87 12.66
N VAL A 192 -8.36 14.22 13.82
CA VAL A 192 -8.28 12.77 13.98
C VAL A 192 -9.42 12.26 14.84
N GLN A 193 -9.71 10.98 14.70
CA GLN A 193 -10.77 10.27 15.41
C GLN A 193 -10.22 8.98 15.99
N VAL A 194 -10.62 8.65 17.22
CA VAL A 194 -10.29 7.35 17.82
C VAL A 194 -11.51 6.43 17.70
N ARG A 195 -11.37 5.38 16.88
CA ARG A 195 -12.46 4.45 16.59
C ARG A 195 -13.00 3.80 17.85
N ALA A 196 -14.31 3.60 17.91
CA ALA A 196 -14.95 2.90 19.01
C ALA A 196 -14.41 1.45 19.10
N ALA A 197 -14.26 0.95 20.33
CA ALA A 197 -13.76 -0.41 20.57
C ALA A 197 -14.69 -1.50 20.04
N THR A 198 -15.96 -1.16 19.78
CA THR A 198 -17.01 -2.02 19.24
C THR A 198 -16.95 -2.19 17.72
N MET A 199 -16.06 -1.47 17.02
CA MET A 199 -15.99 -1.53 15.56
C MET A 199 -15.35 -2.83 15.05
N ASP A 200 -15.97 -3.44 14.03
CA ASP A 200 -15.52 -4.68 13.39
C ASP A 200 -14.17 -4.57 12.65
N PHE A 201 -13.72 -3.33 12.38
CA PHE A 201 -12.47 -3.07 11.67
C PHE A 201 -11.63 -2.05 12.44
N VAL A 202 -10.42 -2.48 12.82
CA VAL A 202 -9.38 -1.72 13.55
C VAL A 202 -9.92 -0.92 14.75
N PRO A 203 -10.55 -1.59 15.74
CA PRO A 203 -11.09 -0.92 16.94
C PRO A 203 -9.98 -0.21 17.73
N GLY A 204 -10.29 0.98 18.26
CA GLY A 204 -9.36 1.81 19.02
C GLY A 204 -8.24 2.46 18.20
N ALA A 205 -8.21 2.26 16.88
CA ALA A 205 -7.23 2.92 16.03
C ALA A 205 -7.55 4.42 15.88
N LEU A 206 -6.49 5.22 15.83
CA LEU A 206 -6.57 6.61 15.41
C LEU A 206 -6.60 6.66 13.88
N VAL A 207 -7.62 7.33 13.35
CA VAL A 207 -7.92 7.45 11.92
C VAL A 207 -8.32 8.90 11.60
N PHE A 208 -8.42 9.21 10.31
CA PHE A 208 -9.03 10.46 9.86
C PHE A 208 -10.49 10.23 9.45
N PRO A 209 -11.31 11.29 9.40
CA PRO A 209 -12.70 11.17 8.96
C PRO A 209 -12.82 10.50 7.60
N GLY A 210 -13.78 9.59 7.45
CA GLY A 210 -13.93 8.85 6.21
C GLY A 210 -14.66 7.53 6.33
N GLY A 211 -15.10 7.05 5.17
CA GLY A 211 -15.91 5.84 5.09
C GLY A 211 -16.01 5.30 3.68
N ARG A 212 -17.02 4.46 3.47
CA ARG A 212 -17.18 3.69 2.24
C ARG A 212 -17.77 4.58 1.15
N ILE A 213 -17.34 4.33 -0.08
CA ILE A 213 -18.00 4.90 -1.24
C ILE A 213 -19.27 4.08 -1.50
N ASP A 214 -20.41 4.75 -1.46
CA ASP A 214 -21.73 4.14 -1.68
C ASP A 214 -22.28 4.51 -3.05
N ALA A 215 -23.29 3.77 -3.52
CA ALA A 215 -23.90 4.00 -4.84
C ALA A 215 -24.49 5.41 -4.99
N GLY A 216 -24.93 6.02 -3.88
CA GLY A 216 -25.44 7.39 -3.84
C GLY A 216 -24.37 8.44 -4.20
N ASP A 217 -23.11 8.21 -3.86
CA ASP A 217 -22.02 9.16 -4.10
C ASP A 217 -21.78 9.38 -5.60
N ARG A 218 -22.08 8.38 -6.44
CA ARG A 218 -22.02 8.54 -7.90
C ARG A 218 -23.05 9.54 -8.40
N VAL A 219 -24.27 9.47 -7.87
CA VAL A 219 -25.37 10.37 -8.24
C VAL A 219 -25.10 11.78 -7.72
N THR A 220 -24.74 11.90 -6.45
CA THR A 220 -24.37 13.18 -5.82
C THR A 220 -23.19 13.82 -6.55
N GLY A 221 -22.14 13.04 -6.81
CA GLY A 221 -20.97 13.50 -7.55
C GLY A 221 -21.29 13.99 -8.96
N ALA A 222 -22.20 13.33 -9.67
CA ALA A 222 -22.64 13.80 -10.98
C ALA A 222 -23.30 15.20 -10.89
N ALA A 223 -24.01 15.50 -9.81
CA ALA A 223 -24.73 16.76 -9.60
C ALA A 223 -23.89 17.91 -9.01
N LEU A 224 -22.66 17.66 -8.52
CA LEU A 224 -21.81 18.71 -7.93
C LEU A 224 -21.44 19.79 -8.97
N ASP A 225 -21.62 21.06 -8.65
CA ASP A 225 -21.13 22.14 -9.51
C ASP A 225 -19.62 22.31 -9.29
N LEU A 226 -18.81 21.70 -10.16
CA LEU A 226 -17.35 21.70 -10.07
C LEU A 226 -16.74 22.20 -11.38
N PRO A 227 -15.69 23.02 -11.32
CA PRO A 227 -14.89 23.39 -12.48
C PRO A 227 -14.39 22.16 -13.24
N GLY A 228 -14.43 22.22 -14.58
CA GLY A 228 -14.07 21.08 -15.42
C GLY A 228 -12.60 20.70 -15.33
N ASP A 229 -11.72 21.69 -15.20
CA ASP A 229 -10.27 21.55 -15.00
C ASP A 229 -9.93 20.86 -13.68
N LEU A 230 -10.60 21.23 -12.58
CA LEU A 230 -10.47 20.53 -11.30
C LEU A 230 -10.79 19.03 -11.42
N VAL A 231 -11.88 18.69 -12.12
CA VAL A 231 -12.27 17.29 -12.33
C VAL A 231 -11.23 16.55 -13.18
N ASP A 232 -10.69 17.21 -14.20
CA ASP A 232 -9.63 16.65 -15.05
C ASP A 232 -8.31 16.45 -14.29
N ASP A 233 -7.97 17.35 -13.38
CA ASP A 233 -6.79 17.24 -12.50
C ASP A 233 -6.93 16.07 -11.52
N HIS A 234 -8.10 15.91 -10.90
CA HIS A 234 -8.39 14.73 -10.08
C HIS A 234 -8.31 13.45 -10.90
N ALA A 235 -8.97 13.39 -12.07
CA ALA A 235 -8.93 12.21 -12.95
C ALA A 235 -7.48 11.86 -13.34
N ARG A 236 -6.64 12.87 -13.60
CA ARG A 236 -5.21 12.68 -13.87
C ARG A 236 -4.45 12.19 -12.65
N ALA A 237 -4.71 12.71 -11.45
CA ALA A 237 -4.04 12.30 -10.22
C ALA A 237 -4.28 10.81 -9.94
N TRP A 238 -5.52 10.34 -10.10
CA TRP A 238 -5.91 8.95 -9.85
C TRP A 238 -5.62 7.97 -10.99
N ARG A 239 -4.98 8.40 -12.09
CA ARG A 239 -4.81 7.60 -13.32
C ARG A 239 -4.11 6.24 -13.14
N HIS A 240 -3.33 6.08 -12.08
CA HIS A 240 -2.56 4.86 -11.77
C HIS A 240 -3.18 4.02 -10.63
N THR A 241 -4.43 4.31 -10.26
CA THR A 241 -5.20 3.54 -9.28
C THR A 241 -6.34 2.80 -9.98
N ALA A 242 -7.10 1.95 -9.28
CA ALA A 242 -8.28 1.31 -9.87
C ALA A 242 -9.32 2.31 -10.39
N TYR A 243 -9.27 3.59 -9.98
CA TYR A 243 -10.25 4.62 -10.35
C TYR A 243 -9.87 5.33 -11.64
N GLY A 244 -8.58 5.43 -11.92
CA GLY A 244 -8.06 5.93 -13.19
C GLY A 244 -8.37 5.02 -14.38
N VAL A 245 -8.55 3.72 -14.12
CA VAL A 245 -8.83 2.70 -15.14
C VAL A 245 -10.33 2.37 -15.28
N LEU A 246 -11.20 3.00 -14.49
CA LEU A 246 -12.64 2.90 -14.70
C LEU A 246 -13.02 3.57 -16.03
N GLY A 247 -14.02 3.03 -16.71
CA GLY A 247 -14.46 3.51 -18.04
C GLY A 247 -14.89 4.98 -18.11
N ASP A 248 -15.04 5.66 -16.96
CA ASP A 248 -15.26 7.10 -16.86
C ASP A 248 -14.48 7.70 -15.66
N ALA A 249 -13.24 8.12 -15.92
CA ALA A 249 -12.35 8.67 -14.90
C ALA A 249 -12.84 10.00 -14.29
N ARG A 250 -13.56 10.83 -15.07
CA ARG A 250 -14.13 12.10 -14.56
C ARG A 250 -15.25 11.81 -13.58
N GLN A 251 -16.13 10.86 -13.91
CA GLN A 251 -17.18 10.45 -12.98
C GLN A 251 -16.62 9.75 -11.74
N ALA A 252 -15.54 8.96 -11.87
CA ALA A 252 -14.86 8.36 -10.73
C ALA A 252 -14.31 9.43 -9.76
N ALA A 253 -13.63 10.46 -10.29
CA ALA A 253 -13.15 11.60 -9.51
C ALA A 253 -14.28 12.31 -8.75
N ARG A 254 -15.40 12.59 -9.43
CA ARG A 254 -16.58 13.22 -8.81
C ARG A 254 -17.20 12.37 -7.71
N THR A 255 -17.20 11.04 -7.89
CA THR A 255 -17.72 10.09 -6.89
C THR A 255 -16.85 10.09 -5.63
N VAL A 256 -15.53 10.13 -5.79
CA VAL A 256 -14.57 10.25 -4.66
C VAL A 256 -14.79 11.56 -3.90
N LEU A 257 -14.92 12.68 -4.61
CA LEU A 257 -15.19 13.99 -4.00
C LEU A 257 -16.53 14.02 -3.24
N ALA A 258 -17.59 13.45 -3.81
CA ALA A 258 -18.90 13.39 -3.15
C ALA A 258 -18.87 12.57 -1.85
N CYS A 259 -18.22 11.40 -1.88
CA CYS A 259 -18.01 10.58 -0.69
C CYS A 259 -17.23 11.34 0.39
N ALA A 260 -16.14 12.02 0.01
CA ALA A 260 -15.33 12.83 0.93
C ALA A 260 -16.16 13.90 1.66
N VAL A 261 -16.99 14.65 0.91
CA VAL A 261 -17.86 15.69 1.49
C VAL A 261 -18.89 15.09 2.43
N ARG A 262 -19.53 13.99 2.03
CA ARG A 262 -20.54 13.29 2.84
C ARG A 262 -19.95 12.79 4.16
N GLU A 263 -18.85 12.04 4.11
CA GLU A 263 -18.22 11.46 5.29
C GLU A 263 -17.72 12.54 6.27
N VAL A 264 -17.11 13.63 5.76
CA VAL A 264 -16.69 14.74 6.62
C VAL A 264 -17.91 15.39 7.30
N ALA A 265 -18.99 15.64 6.57
CA ALA A 265 -20.19 16.23 7.14
C ALA A 265 -20.86 15.31 8.17
N GLU A 266 -20.99 14.01 7.87
CA GLU A 266 -21.63 13.02 8.74
C GLU A 266 -20.82 12.79 10.03
N GLU A 267 -19.49 12.78 9.94
CA GLU A 267 -18.67 12.43 11.10
C GLU A 267 -18.16 13.61 11.93
N THR A 268 -18.04 14.80 11.32
CA THR A 268 -17.50 15.99 11.99
C THR A 268 -18.48 17.15 12.10
N GLY A 269 -19.55 17.15 11.29
CA GLY A 269 -20.48 18.26 11.15
C GLY A 269 -19.97 19.40 10.26
N ALA A 270 -18.71 19.36 9.81
CA ALA A 270 -18.12 20.42 9.00
C ALA A 270 -18.66 20.41 7.55
N VAL A 271 -18.95 21.59 7.01
CA VAL A 271 -19.38 21.74 5.62
C VAL A 271 -18.20 22.23 4.79
N ILE A 272 -17.70 21.37 3.91
CA ILE A 272 -16.48 21.63 3.15
C ILE A 272 -16.77 21.88 1.67
N ASP A 273 -15.96 22.74 1.04
CA ASP A 273 -15.96 22.91 -0.41
C ASP A 273 -15.19 21.76 -1.08
N PRO A 274 -15.83 20.92 -1.92
CA PRO A 274 -15.16 19.84 -2.62
C PRO A 274 -13.99 20.31 -3.50
N ALA A 275 -13.98 21.56 -3.97
CA ALA A 275 -12.89 22.10 -4.78
C ALA A 275 -11.56 22.25 -4.02
N ARG A 276 -11.60 22.20 -2.68
CA ARG A 276 -10.41 22.29 -1.82
C ARG A 276 -9.77 20.95 -1.50
N LEU A 277 -10.41 19.84 -1.87
CA LEU A 277 -9.90 18.50 -1.62
C LEU A 277 -8.79 18.15 -2.61
N LEU A 278 -7.64 17.77 -2.07
CA LEU A 278 -6.43 17.50 -2.84
C LEU A 278 -6.12 16.00 -2.81
N PRO A 279 -5.97 15.33 -3.95
CA PRO A 279 -5.48 13.96 -4.02
C PRO A 279 -4.16 13.82 -3.25
N TRP A 280 -4.10 12.86 -2.32
CA TRP A 280 -2.93 12.65 -1.47
C TRP A 280 -2.32 11.26 -1.64
N ASP A 281 -3.10 10.19 -1.42
CA ASP A 281 -2.56 8.82 -1.47
C ASP A 281 -3.65 7.76 -1.77
N ASP A 282 -3.26 6.53 -2.11
CA ASP A 282 -4.16 5.39 -2.41
C ASP A 282 -3.66 4.11 -1.73
N TRP A 283 -4.40 3.60 -0.74
CA TRP A 283 -4.00 2.42 0.04
C TRP A 283 -5.00 1.28 -0.05
N GLU A 284 -4.49 0.11 -0.41
CA GLU A 284 -5.24 -1.13 -0.36
C GLU A 284 -4.81 -1.94 0.86
N THR A 285 -5.79 -2.42 1.63
CA THR A 285 -5.54 -3.34 2.74
C THR A 285 -4.86 -4.61 2.21
N PRO A 286 -3.75 -5.05 2.82
CA PRO A 286 -3.03 -6.24 2.38
C PRO A 286 -3.91 -7.49 2.29
N LEU A 287 -3.45 -8.48 1.53
CA LEU A 287 -4.13 -9.77 1.41
C LEU A 287 -3.99 -10.59 2.69
N GLY A 288 -4.97 -11.47 2.94
CA GLY A 288 -5.11 -12.25 4.16
C GLY A 288 -5.99 -11.59 5.23
N SER A 289 -6.45 -10.35 5.02
CA SER A 289 -7.43 -9.71 5.88
C SER A 289 -8.86 -10.10 5.47
N PRO A 290 -9.73 -10.52 6.41
CA PRO A 290 -11.11 -10.94 6.09
C PRO A 290 -11.98 -9.78 5.59
N LYS A 291 -11.61 -8.55 5.96
CA LYS A 291 -12.22 -7.31 5.48
C LYS A 291 -11.11 -6.42 4.95
N ARG A 292 -11.28 -5.95 3.72
CA ARG A 292 -10.27 -5.18 2.98
C ARG A 292 -10.89 -3.90 2.47
N PHE A 293 -10.09 -2.85 2.42
CA PHE A 293 -10.47 -1.54 1.91
C PHE A 293 -9.46 -1.06 0.87
N ASP A 294 -9.95 -0.28 -0.08
CA ASP A 294 -9.19 0.44 -1.09
C ASP A 294 -9.50 1.93 -0.87
N VAL A 295 -8.66 2.59 -0.07
CA VAL A 295 -8.90 3.90 0.56
C VAL A 295 -8.15 4.98 -0.21
N ARG A 296 -8.87 5.97 -0.72
CA ARG A 296 -8.27 7.21 -1.25
C ARG A 296 -8.14 8.22 -0.13
N PHE A 297 -6.92 8.70 0.07
CA PHE A 297 -6.65 9.78 1.00
C PHE A 297 -6.68 11.13 0.27
N LEU A 298 -7.42 12.07 0.84
CA LEU A 298 -7.52 13.45 0.36
C LEU A 298 -7.02 14.39 1.44
N LEU A 299 -6.12 15.31 1.10
CA LEU A 299 -5.72 16.40 2.00
C LEU A 299 -6.76 17.53 1.92
N LEU A 300 -7.18 18.05 3.07
CA LEU A 300 -8.02 19.24 3.17
C LEU A 300 -7.28 20.34 3.94
N PRO A 301 -6.76 21.38 3.26
CA PRO A 301 -6.19 22.55 3.92
C PRO A 301 -7.29 23.32 4.66
N VAL A 302 -7.21 23.44 5.99
CA VAL A 302 -8.06 24.27 6.84
C VAL A 302 -7.29 25.54 7.20
N ARG A 303 -7.84 26.69 6.81
CA ARG A 303 -7.07 27.95 6.68
C ARG A 303 -7.43 29.01 7.72
N SER A 304 -8.44 28.76 8.55
CA SER A 304 -8.83 29.68 9.62
C SER A 304 -9.35 28.94 10.84
N ASP A 305 -9.29 29.60 12.00
CA ASP A 305 -9.86 29.08 13.24
C ASP A 305 -11.38 28.89 13.15
N ALA A 306 -12.05 29.74 12.35
CA ALA A 306 -13.49 29.62 12.12
C ALA A 306 -13.83 28.32 11.38
N GLU A 307 -13.09 27.99 10.32
CA GLU A 307 -13.25 26.72 9.61
C GLU A 307 -12.90 25.54 10.52
N ALA A 308 -11.81 25.64 11.30
CA ALA A 308 -11.39 24.57 12.19
C ALA A 308 -12.43 24.30 13.30
N ALA A 309 -13.15 25.33 13.76
CA ALA A 309 -14.22 25.20 14.75
C ALA A 309 -15.46 24.46 14.23
N GLU A 310 -15.64 24.33 12.92
CA GLU A 310 -16.72 23.51 12.35
C GLU A 310 -16.47 21.99 12.52
N PHE A 311 -15.22 21.58 12.70
CA PHE A 311 -14.87 20.18 12.92
C PHE A 311 -15.11 19.80 14.38
N THR A 312 -16.19 19.05 14.60
CA THR A 312 -16.59 18.56 15.93
C THR A 312 -16.66 17.04 15.96
N HIS A 313 -16.95 16.46 17.12
CA HIS A 313 -17.24 15.03 17.23
C HIS A 313 -18.73 14.80 16.98
N ALA A 314 -19.09 14.27 15.80
CA ALA A 314 -20.49 14.09 15.39
C ALA A 314 -20.89 12.63 15.05
N THR A 315 -19.98 11.67 15.25
CA THR A 315 -20.18 10.25 14.91
C THR A 315 -20.21 9.34 16.14
N THR A 316 -20.92 8.22 16.04
CA THR A 316 -20.88 7.12 17.02
C THR A 316 -19.84 6.06 16.68
N GLU A 317 -19.22 6.12 15.50
CA GLU A 317 -18.15 5.20 15.07
C GLU A 317 -16.80 5.48 15.74
N ALA A 318 -16.65 6.70 16.28
CA ALA A 318 -15.53 7.11 17.12
C ALA A 318 -16.04 7.41 18.54
N HIS A 319 -15.15 7.32 19.53
CA HIS A 319 -15.48 7.75 20.90
C HIS A 319 -14.86 9.11 21.26
N ARG A 320 -13.96 9.61 20.42
CA ARG A 320 -13.40 10.96 20.49
C ARG A 320 -12.94 11.40 19.11
N SER A 321 -13.15 12.68 18.79
CA SER A 321 -12.58 13.36 17.63
C SER A 321 -11.99 14.68 18.07
N GLU A 322 -10.80 15.04 17.60
CA GLU A 322 -10.13 16.28 18.00
C GLU A 322 -9.09 16.72 16.98
N TRP A 323 -8.74 18.01 17.03
CA TRP A 323 -7.51 18.51 16.43
C TRP A 323 -6.33 18.11 17.32
N MET A 324 -5.37 17.38 16.76
CA MET A 324 -4.17 16.94 17.47
C MET A 324 -2.91 17.46 16.77
N PRO A 325 -1.93 18.00 17.49
CA PRO A 325 -0.61 18.29 16.92
C PRO A 325 0.00 17.03 16.33
N VAL A 326 0.53 17.12 15.10
CA VAL A 326 1.14 15.97 14.41
C VAL A 326 2.24 15.32 15.25
N ARG A 327 3.06 16.14 15.93
CA ARG A 327 4.09 15.68 16.87
C ARG A 327 3.56 14.84 18.03
N ASP A 328 2.34 15.11 18.50
CA ASP A 328 1.74 14.40 19.63
C ASP A 328 1.17 13.06 19.15
N VAL A 329 0.67 13.03 17.91
CA VAL A 329 0.29 11.79 17.23
C VAL A 329 1.52 10.87 17.07
N GLU A 330 2.66 11.40 16.62
CA GLU A 330 3.92 10.65 16.50
C GLU A 330 4.40 10.13 17.85
N ALA A 331 4.48 10.99 18.87
CA ALA A 331 4.91 10.60 20.21
C ALA A 331 4.00 9.51 20.81
N GLY A 332 2.68 9.65 20.66
CA GLY A 332 1.74 8.65 21.13
C GLY A 332 1.82 7.32 20.36
N ALA A 333 2.18 7.38 19.08
CA ALA A 333 2.42 6.19 18.27
C ALA A 333 3.72 5.46 18.64
N GLU A 334 4.73 6.19 19.13
CA GLU A 334 6.01 5.67 19.60
C GLU A 334 5.92 5.05 21.01
N ASP A 335 5.22 5.71 21.93
CA ASP A 335 5.05 5.22 23.31
C ASP A 335 3.93 4.17 23.46
N GLY A 336 3.11 4.01 22.42
CA GLY A 336 2.03 3.02 22.33
C GLY A 336 0.71 3.46 22.96
N SER A 337 0.57 4.73 23.35
CA SER A 337 -0.68 5.32 23.82
C SER A 337 -1.70 5.53 22.69
N LEU A 338 -1.24 5.65 21.44
CA LEU A 338 -2.07 5.74 20.25
C LEU A 338 -1.80 4.55 19.32
N TYR A 339 -2.87 3.84 18.96
CA TYR A 339 -2.78 2.77 17.96
C TYR A 339 -3.00 3.34 16.56
N LEU A 340 -1.96 3.35 15.74
CA LEU A 340 -2.03 3.78 14.34
C LEU A 340 -1.93 2.57 13.41
N VAL A 341 -2.83 2.51 12.45
CA VAL A 341 -2.70 1.62 11.30
C VAL A 341 -1.63 2.15 10.34
N ALA A 342 -1.08 1.28 9.49
CA ALA A 342 0.04 1.62 8.61
C ALA A 342 -0.20 2.88 7.75
N PRO A 343 -1.36 3.07 7.08
CA PRO A 343 -1.62 4.30 6.34
C PRO A 343 -1.55 5.55 7.23
N THR A 344 -2.26 5.58 8.36
CA THR A 344 -2.28 6.74 9.26
C THR A 344 -0.87 7.11 9.73
N ARG A 345 -0.05 6.11 10.09
CA ARG A 345 1.31 6.36 10.55
C ARG A 345 2.16 7.04 9.49
N VAL A 346 2.20 6.51 8.28
CA VAL A 346 3.01 7.07 7.18
C VAL A 346 2.55 8.48 6.84
N LEU A 347 1.24 8.69 6.75
CA LEU A 347 0.68 9.99 6.42
C LEU A 347 0.98 11.06 7.48
N VAL A 348 1.00 10.68 8.77
CA VAL A 348 1.39 11.57 9.87
C VAL A 348 2.88 11.91 9.78
N GLU A 349 3.76 10.93 9.53
CA GLU A 349 5.21 11.13 9.37
C GLU A 349 5.54 12.06 8.17
N GLU A 350 4.77 11.94 7.07
CA GLU A 350 4.87 12.83 5.92
C GLU A 350 4.47 14.27 6.26
N LEU A 351 3.34 14.45 6.95
CA LEU A 351 2.89 15.77 7.40
C LEU A 351 3.92 16.40 8.36
N ALA A 352 4.49 15.61 9.29
CA ALA A 352 5.53 16.06 10.20
C ALA A 352 6.74 16.61 9.44
N THR A 353 7.14 15.89 8.38
CA THR A 353 8.25 16.29 7.51
C THR A 353 7.97 17.59 6.73
N LEU A 354 6.72 17.80 6.30
CA LEU A 354 6.32 18.98 5.52
C LEU A 354 6.20 20.24 6.38
N GLY A 355 5.69 20.10 7.61
CA GLY A 355 5.73 21.13 8.66
C GLY A 355 4.80 22.33 8.46
N SER A 356 4.12 22.49 7.32
CA SER A 356 3.10 23.53 7.12
C SER A 356 2.01 23.14 6.11
N VAL A 357 0.85 23.80 6.22
CA VAL A 357 -0.28 23.57 5.32
C VAL A 357 0.08 23.95 3.89
N ASP A 358 0.85 25.01 3.69
CA ASP A 358 1.30 25.44 2.37
C ASP A 358 2.27 24.45 1.73
N ALA A 359 3.22 23.90 2.50
CA ALA A 359 4.13 22.87 1.99
C ALA A 359 3.38 21.61 1.60
N ALA A 360 2.44 21.15 2.43
CA ALA A 360 1.59 20.00 2.12
C ALA A 360 0.71 20.28 0.89
N ALA A 361 0.03 21.43 0.86
CA ALA A 361 -0.80 21.82 -0.27
C ALA A 361 -0.01 22.08 -1.56
N ALA A 362 1.31 22.26 -1.53
CA ALA A 362 2.13 22.41 -2.72
C ALA A 362 2.64 21.06 -3.29
N LEU A 363 2.73 20.00 -2.47
CA LEU A 363 3.44 18.77 -2.84
C LEU A 363 2.86 18.05 -4.06
N ARG A 364 1.52 17.94 -4.16
CA ARG A 364 0.79 17.23 -5.25
C ARG A 364 1.47 15.91 -5.67
N PRO A 365 1.57 14.92 -4.77
CA PRO A 365 2.36 13.72 -5.03
C PRO A 365 1.80 12.91 -6.21
N PRO A 366 2.65 12.19 -6.96
CA PRO A 366 2.18 11.17 -7.88
C PRO A 366 1.53 10.04 -7.08
N ILE A 367 0.27 9.71 -7.41
CA ILE A 367 -0.48 8.71 -6.65
C ILE A 367 -0.39 7.35 -7.33
N THR A 368 0.10 6.37 -6.58
CA THR A 368 0.11 4.96 -6.96
C THR A 368 -0.38 4.13 -5.80
N ARG A 369 -1.14 3.07 -6.10
CA ARG A 369 -1.68 2.19 -5.07
C ARG A 369 -0.60 1.53 -4.21
N VAL A 370 -0.62 1.81 -2.92
CA VAL A 370 0.13 1.12 -1.87
C VAL A 370 -0.62 -0.15 -1.48
N ARG A 371 0.02 -1.32 -1.63
CA ARG A 371 -0.62 -2.65 -1.38
C ARG A 371 -0.14 -3.35 -0.12
N ASP A 372 1.02 -2.95 0.39
CA ASP A 372 1.57 -3.40 1.65
C ASP A 372 2.64 -2.40 2.09
N ASP A 373 2.64 -2.04 3.37
CA ASP A 373 3.68 -1.21 3.98
C ASP A 373 4.20 -1.94 5.23
N ILE A 374 5.50 -1.81 5.48
CA ILE A 374 6.15 -2.31 6.69
C ILE A 374 5.89 -1.30 7.81
N CYS A 375 4.72 -1.38 8.44
CA CYS A 375 4.59 -0.91 9.81
C CYS A 375 4.91 -2.08 10.74
N PRO A 376 5.95 -2.00 11.61
CA PRO A 376 6.05 -2.91 12.74
C PRO A 376 4.80 -2.70 13.58
N THR A 377 3.90 -3.67 13.65
CA THR A 377 2.81 -3.62 14.62
C THR A 377 3.45 -3.70 16.02
N PRO A 378 3.31 -2.69 16.89
CA PRO A 378 3.71 -2.87 18.28
C PRO A 378 2.87 -4.00 18.88
N PRO A 379 3.43 -4.87 19.75
CA PRO A 379 2.60 -5.81 20.48
C PRO A 379 1.57 -5.01 21.28
N LEU A 380 0.28 -5.29 21.06
CA LEU A 380 -0.82 -4.74 21.86
C LEU A 380 -0.52 -4.99 23.34
N ARG A 381 -0.09 -3.95 24.06
CA ARG A 381 0.08 -4.04 25.52
C ARG A 381 -1.32 -4.10 26.14
N GLY A 382 -1.63 -5.27 26.71
CA GLY A 382 -2.51 -5.49 27.85
C GLY A 382 -3.86 -4.77 27.86
N ARG A 383 -4.95 -5.55 27.78
CA ARG A 383 -6.29 -5.15 28.24
C ARG A 383 -6.19 -4.25 29.46
N LEU A 384 -6.78 -3.05 29.37
CA LEU A 384 -7.09 -2.21 30.51
C LEU A 384 -7.71 -3.11 31.59
N ALA A 385 -7.03 -3.20 32.74
CA ALA A 385 -7.60 -3.82 33.92
C ALA A 385 -8.89 -3.06 34.24
N SER A 386 -10.00 -3.79 34.23
CA SER A 386 -11.27 -3.35 34.78
C SER A 386 -11.06 -2.99 36.24
N ASN A 387 -10.98 -1.71 36.55
CA ASN A 387 -11.21 -1.23 37.91
C ASN A 387 -12.72 -1.32 38.15
N ASP A 388 -13.14 -2.43 38.75
CA ASP A 388 -14.44 -2.58 39.38
C ASP A 388 -14.29 -2.12 40.83
N PRO A 389 -14.87 -0.98 41.25
CA PRO A 389 -14.85 -0.55 42.64
C PRO A 389 -16.14 -1.03 43.29
N THR A 390 -16.22 -2.31 43.66
CA THR A 390 -17.28 -2.78 44.57
C THR A 390 -16.79 -3.92 45.46
N GLY A 391 -16.93 -3.74 46.77
CA GLY A 391 -17.14 -4.84 47.71
C GLY A 391 -16.18 -4.88 48.89
N ASP A 392 -16.59 -4.20 49.97
CA ASP A 392 -16.43 -4.52 51.40
C ASP A 392 -15.33 -5.47 51.88
#